data_AF-A0A1E3JLR5-F1
#
_entry.id   AF-A0A1E3JLR5-F1
#
_cell.length_a   1.000
_cell.length_b   1.000
_cell.length_c   1.000
_cell.angle_alpha   90.00
_cell.angle_beta   90.00
_cell.angle_gamma   90.00
#
_symmetry.space_group_name_H-M   'P 1'
#
loop_
_entity.id
_entity.type
_entity.pdbx_description
1 polymer ?
#
loop_
_entity_poly.entity_id
_entity_poly.type
_entity_poly.pdbx_seq_one_letter_code
_entity_poly.pdbx_strand_id
1 'polypeptide(L)'
;MVKAAPKCRIISRNGTGVDNVPIQTCIDNSIAVTNVPGGNAKVVAELALTLMVTVLRRERRVRAVHQVKALSPGLFGKVVGLVGMGDISYEVGKLVTAFGCQVVVFSPTSPPTRWTSSDAPYQTPLPHTRASSLEDLRQVDVVFLHCPLIDSTRNLIGEKELGWMKDTAVVVNTARGGIVDGRALEKALKAGKLGGAGAGCVCARAGVRRVFGRAERAGQ
;
A
#
# COMPACT_ATOMS: atom_id res chain seq x y z
N MET A 1 29.32 5.97 1.12
CA MET A 1 29.53 4.51 1.27
C MET A 1 30.29 3.93 0.08
N VAL A 2 29.73 3.95 -1.14
CA VAL A 2 30.39 3.38 -2.34
C VAL A 2 31.82 3.91 -2.56
N LYS A 3 32.02 5.24 -2.57
CA LYS A 3 33.34 5.86 -2.74
C LYS A 3 34.37 5.53 -1.64
N ALA A 4 33.91 5.08 -0.46
CA ALA A 4 34.77 4.77 0.68
C ALA A 4 35.21 3.30 0.72
N ALA A 5 34.69 2.45 -0.17
CA ALA A 5 34.98 1.01 -0.21
C ALA A 5 35.54 0.62 -1.59
N PRO A 6 36.81 0.93 -1.90
CA PRO A 6 37.38 0.78 -3.25
C PRO A 6 37.49 -0.67 -3.74
N LYS A 7 37.43 -1.65 -2.83
CA LYS A 7 37.41 -3.08 -3.16
C LYS A 7 36.00 -3.67 -3.25
N CYS A 8 34.95 -2.88 -3.02
CA CYS A 8 33.58 -3.35 -3.10
C CYS A 8 33.22 -3.76 -4.54
N ARG A 9 32.70 -4.97 -4.71
CA ARG A 9 32.23 -5.49 -6.00
C ARG A 9 30.73 -5.81 -6.00
N ILE A 10 30.13 -5.97 -4.82
CA ILE A 10 28.73 -6.31 -4.66
C ILE A 10 28.13 -5.63 -3.43
N ILE A 11 26.89 -5.16 -3.57
CA ILE A 11 26.02 -4.70 -2.49
C ILE A 11 24.76 -5.58 -2.52
N SER A 12 24.59 -6.42 -1.49
CA SER A 12 23.40 -7.24 -1.33
C SER A 12 22.45 -6.60 -0.33
N ARG A 13 21.25 -6.26 -0.79
CA ARG A 13 20.20 -5.65 0.03
C ARG A 13 19.31 -6.75 0.59
N ASN A 14 19.21 -6.80 1.92
CA ASN A 14 18.26 -7.69 2.61
C ASN A 14 16.80 -7.18 2.45
N GLY A 15 16.21 -7.39 1.27
CA GLY A 15 14.80 -7.18 0.92
C GLY A 15 14.62 -6.57 -0.47
N THR A 16 13.44 -6.04 -0.78
CA THR A 16 13.01 -5.83 -2.17
C THR A 16 13.43 -4.48 -2.78
N GLY A 17 13.14 -3.38 -2.09
CA GLY A 17 13.36 -2.03 -2.64
C GLY A 17 14.81 -1.59 -2.57
N VAL A 18 15.27 -0.93 -3.65
CA VAL A 18 16.63 -0.40 -3.82
C VAL A 18 16.68 1.13 -3.80
N ASP A 19 15.60 1.78 -3.35
CA ASP A 19 15.41 3.24 -3.41
C ASP A 19 16.46 4.04 -2.61
N ASN A 20 17.14 3.38 -1.66
CA ASN A 20 18.19 3.96 -0.82
C ASN A 20 19.61 3.61 -1.28
N VAL A 21 19.76 2.87 -2.38
CA VAL A 21 21.05 2.52 -2.95
C VAL A 21 21.37 3.52 -4.07
N PRO A 22 22.57 4.14 -4.10
CA PRO A 22 22.96 5.03 -5.18
C PRO A 22 23.29 4.21 -6.44
N ILE A 23 22.26 3.74 -7.15
CA ILE A 23 22.38 2.81 -8.28
C ILE A 23 23.34 3.35 -9.35
N GLN A 24 23.21 4.62 -9.73
CA GLN A 24 24.09 5.21 -10.74
C GLN A 24 25.55 5.15 -10.32
N THR A 25 25.86 5.52 -9.08
CA THR A 25 27.23 5.42 -8.55
C THR A 25 27.73 3.98 -8.51
N CYS A 26 26.86 3.00 -8.24
CA CYS A 26 27.24 1.59 -8.28
C CYS A 26 27.57 1.15 -9.71
N ILE A 27 26.79 1.57 -10.71
CA ILE A 27 27.04 1.33 -12.13
C ILE A 27 28.39 1.93 -12.53
N ASP A 28 28.62 3.21 -12.22
CA ASP A 28 29.85 3.94 -12.57
C ASP A 28 31.11 3.29 -11.98
N ASN A 29 30.97 2.53 -10.89
CA ASN A 29 32.07 1.85 -10.20
C ASN A 29 32.09 0.33 -10.43
N SER A 30 31.29 -0.19 -11.36
CA SER A 30 31.17 -1.63 -11.66
C SER A 30 30.86 -2.48 -10.42
N ILE A 31 29.93 -1.99 -9.59
CA ILE A 31 29.46 -2.67 -8.37
C ILE A 31 28.10 -3.28 -8.66
N ALA A 32 27.99 -4.59 -8.53
CA ALA A 32 26.72 -5.30 -8.64
C ALA A 32 25.81 -4.96 -7.45
N VAL A 33 24.52 -4.76 -7.71
CA VAL A 33 23.51 -4.58 -6.66
C VAL A 33 22.51 -5.72 -6.77
N THR A 34 22.30 -6.44 -5.67
CA THR A 34 21.32 -7.53 -5.58
C THR A 34 20.29 -7.23 -4.50
N ASN A 35 19.10 -7.77 -4.67
CA ASN A 35 17.98 -7.65 -3.75
C ASN A 35 17.30 -9.02 -3.59
N VAL A 36 16.22 -9.07 -2.79
CA VAL A 36 15.45 -10.30 -2.56
C VAL A 36 13.98 -10.08 -2.98
N PRO A 37 13.65 -10.13 -4.29
CA PRO A 37 12.28 -10.03 -4.78
C PRO A 37 11.40 -11.14 -4.17
N GLY A 38 10.15 -10.83 -3.84
CA GLY A 38 9.18 -11.78 -3.30
C GLY A 38 9.47 -12.38 -1.91
N GLY A 39 10.69 -12.29 -1.38
CA GLY A 39 11.11 -13.04 -0.18
C GLY A 39 10.32 -12.72 1.10
N ASN A 40 9.80 -11.50 1.23
CA ASN A 40 8.94 -11.09 2.35
C ASN A 40 7.47 -10.90 1.95
N ALA A 41 7.06 -11.37 0.77
CA ALA A 41 5.76 -10.99 0.19
C ALA A 41 4.57 -11.39 1.07
N LYS A 42 4.58 -12.63 1.57
CA LYS A 42 3.53 -13.17 2.45
C LYS A 42 3.41 -12.41 3.77
N VAL A 43 4.54 -12.15 4.43
CA VAL A 43 4.57 -11.43 5.72
C VAL A 43 4.10 -9.98 5.57
N VAL A 44 4.47 -9.31 4.47
CA VAL A 44 3.96 -7.96 4.18
C VAL A 44 2.46 -7.99 3.86
N ALA A 45 1.98 -9.04 3.19
CA ALA A 45 0.56 -9.20 2.92
C ALA A 45 -0.26 -9.44 4.19
N GLU A 46 0.25 -10.23 5.14
CA GLU A 46 -0.33 -10.41 6.48
C GLU A 46 -0.42 -9.09 7.24
N LEU A 47 0.65 -8.28 7.22
CA LEU A 47 0.64 -6.94 7.81
C LEU A 47 -0.39 -6.03 7.12
N ALA A 48 -0.46 -6.05 5.79
CA ALA A 48 -1.42 -5.26 5.03
C ALA A 48 -2.87 -5.64 5.40
N LEU A 49 -3.19 -6.93 5.44
CA LEU A 49 -4.50 -7.42 5.87
C LEU A 49 -4.83 -7.00 7.31
N THR A 50 -3.85 -7.12 8.22
CA THR A 50 -3.98 -6.67 9.62
C THR A 50 -4.33 -5.19 9.69
N LEU A 51 -3.63 -4.35 8.93
CA LEU A 51 -3.89 -2.91 8.86
C LEU A 51 -5.28 -2.62 8.26
N MET A 52 -5.66 -3.29 7.17
CA MET A 52 -6.98 -3.14 6.55
C MET A 52 -8.10 -3.41 7.56
N VAL A 53 -8.06 -4.56 8.23
CA VAL A 53 -9.09 -4.97 9.20
C VAL A 53 -9.09 -4.05 10.43
N THR A 54 -7.92 -3.68 10.95
CA THR A 54 -7.81 -2.80 12.12
C THR A 54 -8.42 -1.43 11.83
N VAL A 55 -8.10 -0.84 10.68
CA VAL A 55 -8.60 0.49 10.28
C VAL A 55 -10.11 0.44 10.01
N LEU A 56 -10.60 -0.58 9.29
CA LEU A 56 -12.03 -0.75 9.00
C LEU A 56 -12.85 -0.93 10.28
N ARG A 57 -12.34 -1.70 11.25
CA ARG A 57 -13.01 -1.90 12.53
C ARG A 57 -12.95 -0.69 13.46
N ARG A 58 -12.16 0.34 13.12
CA ARG A 58 -11.84 1.49 13.99
C ARG A 58 -11.30 1.06 15.36
N GLU A 59 -10.74 -0.14 15.44
CA GLU A 59 -10.36 -0.78 16.68
C GLU A 59 -9.01 -0.23 17.12
N ARG A 60 -9.01 0.68 18.10
CA ARG A 60 -7.79 1.29 18.64
C ARG A 60 -7.20 0.52 19.82
N ARG A 61 -8.00 -0.34 20.44
CA ARG A 61 -7.67 -1.09 21.64
C ARG A 61 -8.48 -2.37 21.59
N VAL A 62 -7.85 -3.50 21.27
CA VAL A 62 -8.44 -4.82 21.53
C VAL A 62 -8.52 -4.97 23.05
N ARG A 63 -9.57 -4.42 23.67
CA ARG A 63 -9.96 -4.77 25.03
C ARG A 63 -10.96 -5.91 24.91
N ALA A 64 -10.55 -7.09 25.34
CA ALA A 64 -11.43 -8.24 25.53
C ALA A 64 -12.39 -7.97 26.70
N VAL A 65 -13.29 -6.98 26.57
CA VAL A 65 -14.41 -6.79 27.50
C VAL A 65 -15.59 -6.15 26.75
N HIS A 66 -16.62 -6.95 26.55
CA HIS A 66 -17.99 -6.65 26.13
C HIS A 66 -18.41 -5.17 26.16
N GLN A 67 -18.36 -4.49 25.01
CA GLN A 67 -19.32 -3.45 24.61
C GLN A 67 -19.45 -3.48 23.08
N VAL A 68 -20.49 -4.13 22.55
CA VAL A 68 -20.82 -4.04 21.13
C VAL A 68 -21.44 -2.66 20.88
N LYS A 69 -20.60 -1.66 20.59
CA LYS A 69 -21.03 -0.36 20.08
C LYS A 69 -20.89 -0.36 18.56
N ALA A 70 -22.04 -0.49 17.87
CA ALA A 70 -22.21 -0.49 16.41
C ALA A 70 -21.47 -1.62 15.65
N LEU A 71 -22.12 -2.15 14.60
CA LEU A 71 -21.49 -3.06 13.66
C LEU A 71 -20.36 -2.31 12.94
N SER A 72 -19.12 -2.58 13.34
CA SER A 72 -17.96 -2.04 12.65
C SER A 72 -17.78 -2.78 11.32
N PRO A 73 -17.56 -2.08 10.20
CA PRO A 73 -17.54 -2.71 8.89
C PRO A 73 -16.37 -3.69 8.77
N GLY A 74 -16.64 -4.89 8.27
CA GLY A 74 -15.64 -5.91 7.95
C GLY A 74 -15.12 -5.78 6.51
N LEU A 75 -14.30 -6.73 6.08
CA LEU A 75 -13.74 -6.76 4.73
C LEU A 75 -14.68 -7.43 3.69
N PHE A 76 -15.56 -8.32 4.15
CA PHE A 76 -16.44 -9.12 3.29
C PHE A 76 -17.25 -8.26 2.31
N GLY A 77 -17.26 -8.66 1.02
CA GLY A 77 -18.01 -8.01 -0.05
C GLY A 77 -17.44 -6.66 -0.51
N LYS A 78 -16.32 -6.20 0.04
CA LYS A 78 -15.70 -4.92 -0.35
C LYS A 78 -14.92 -5.01 -1.65
N VAL A 79 -14.73 -3.87 -2.28
CA VAL A 79 -13.81 -3.70 -3.41
C VAL A 79 -12.46 -3.23 -2.89
N VAL A 80 -11.39 -3.98 -3.17
CA VAL A 80 -10.00 -3.67 -2.81
C VAL A 80 -9.23 -3.27 -4.06
N GLY A 81 -8.75 -2.02 -4.08
CA GLY A 81 -7.95 -1.44 -5.14
C GLY A 81 -6.46 -1.61 -4.84
N LEU A 82 -5.74 -2.37 -5.65
CA LEU A 82 -4.30 -2.58 -5.54
C LEU A 82 -3.58 -1.61 -6.50
N VAL A 83 -2.75 -0.72 -5.96
CA VAL A 83 -1.87 0.14 -6.75
C VAL A 83 -0.50 -0.51 -6.82
N GLY A 84 -0.19 -1.08 -7.98
CA GLY A 84 0.98 -1.92 -8.22
C GLY A 84 0.63 -3.41 -8.26
N MET A 85 1.21 -4.12 -9.22
CA MET A 85 0.91 -5.52 -9.53
C MET A 85 2.18 -6.39 -9.41
N GLY A 86 2.76 -6.40 -8.22
CA GLY A 86 3.95 -7.19 -7.85
C GLY A 86 3.65 -8.31 -6.86
N ASP A 87 4.70 -8.96 -6.33
CA ASP A 87 4.56 -10.16 -5.48
C ASP A 87 3.74 -9.91 -4.21
N ILE A 88 3.90 -8.74 -3.58
CA ILE A 88 3.15 -8.39 -2.36
C ILE A 88 1.68 -8.14 -2.68
N SER A 89 1.37 -7.39 -3.74
CA SER A 89 -0.02 -7.18 -4.16
C SER A 89 -0.70 -8.47 -4.58
N TYR A 90 0.05 -9.43 -5.15
CA TYR A 90 -0.47 -10.75 -5.48
C TYR A 90 -0.89 -11.52 -4.22
N GLU A 91 -0.01 -11.57 -3.22
CA GLU A 91 -0.30 -12.22 -1.93
C GLU A 91 -1.47 -11.56 -1.20
N VAL A 92 -1.53 -10.22 -1.18
CA VAL A 92 -2.67 -9.46 -0.65
C VAL A 92 -3.95 -9.80 -1.42
N GLY A 93 -3.88 -9.82 -2.75
CA GLY A 93 -4.97 -10.20 -3.63
C GLY A 93 -5.59 -11.54 -3.26
N LYS A 94 -4.77 -12.59 -3.08
CA LYS A 94 -5.25 -13.91 -2.65
C LYS A 94 -5.99 -13.85 -1.31
N LEU A 95 -5.41 -13.14 -0.34
CA LEU A 95 -6.00 -13.01 0.99
C LEU A 95 -7.35 -12.29 0.94
N VAL A 96 -7.43 -11.14 0.26
CA VAL A 96 -8.70 -10.38 0.22
C VAL A 96 -9.77 -11.10 -0.59
N THR A 97 -9.41 -11.81 -1.66
CA THR A 97 -10.33 -12.67 -2.41
C THR A 97 -10.88 -13.79 -1.52
N ALA A 98 -10.05 -14.42 -0.68
CA ALA A 98 -10.50 -15.41 0.30
C ALA A 98 -11.47 -14.83 1.36
N PHE A 99 -11.39 -13.53 1.64
CA PHE A 99 -12.36 -12.80 2.46
C PHE A 99 -13.65 -12.40 1.70
N GLY A 100 -13.81 -12.80 0.44
CA GLY A 100 -14.97 -12.48 -0.39
C GLY A 100 -14.93 -11.07 -0.98
N CYS A 101 -13.75 -10.49 -1.16
CA CYS A 101 -13.59 -9.18 -1.78
C CYS A 101 -13.47 -9.27 -3.30
N GLN A 102 -13.79 -8.17 -3.97
CA GLN A 102 -13.45 -7.96 -5.37
C GLN A 102 -12.11 -7.21 -5.46
N VAL A 103 -11.27 -7.57 -6.44
CA VAL A 103 -9.96 -6.96 -6.64
C VAL A 103 -9.96 -6.10 -7.90
N VAL A 104 -9.61 -4.82 -7.74
CA VAL A 104 -9.33 -3.89 -8.84
C VAL A 104 -7.85 -3.54 -8.78
N VAL A 105 -7.14 -3.52 -9.91
CA VAL A 105 -5.69 -3.31 -9.94
C VAL A 105 -5.33 -2.17 -10.87
N PHE A 106 -4.61 -1.17 -10.37
CA PHE A 106 -3.97 -0.16 -11.19
C PHE A 106 -2.47 -0.43 -11.28
N SER A 107 -2.01 -0.83 -12.46
CA SER A 107 -0.59 -1.04 -12.76
C SER A 107 -0.32 -0.81 -14.25
N PRO A 108 -0.03 0.44 -14.66
CA PRO A 108 0.11 0.81 -16.08
C PRO A 108 1.31 0.15 -16.76
N THR A 109 2.31 -0.28 -15.99
CA THR A 109 3.56 -0.87 -16.51
C THR A 109 3.55 -2.40 -16.55
N SER A 110 2.53 -3.06 -15.97
CA SER A 110 2.48 -4.52 -15.91
C SER A 110 1.80 -5.09 -17.15
N PRO A 111 2.31 -6.18 -17.75
CA PRO A 111 1.73 -6.77 -18.95
C PRO A 111 0.30 -7.29 -18.71
N PRO A 112 -0.56 -7.37 -19.74
CA PRO A 112 -1.92 -7.89 -19.61
C PRO A 112 -1.98 -9.33 -19.07
N THR A 113 -0.94 -10.12 -19.31
CA THR A 113 -0.80 -11.49 -18.81
C THR A 113 -0.47 -11.58 -17.32
N ARG A 114 -0.18 -10.47 -16.64
CA ARG A 114 0.23 -10.49 -15.24
C ARG A 114 -0.85 -11.15 -14.35
N TRP A 115 -0.43 -12.10 -13.49
CA TRP A 115 -1.31 -12.91 -12.62
C TRP A 115 -2.35 -13.77 -13.34
N THR A 116 -2.17 -14.06 -14.63
CA THR A 116 -2.93 -15.09 -15.32
C THR A 116 -2.22 -16.44 -15.22
N SER A 117 -2.82 -17.50 -15.78
CA SER A 117 -2.21 -18.84 -15.82
C SER A 117 -0.92 -18.91 -16.63
N SER A 118 -0.64 -17.93 -17.50
CA SER A 118 0.57 -17.91 -18.33
C SER A 118 1.73 -17.11 -17.71
N ASP A 119 1.54 -16.48 -16.56
CA ASP A 119 2.55 -15.64 -15.90
C ASP A 119 3.27 -16.40 -14.79
N ALA A 120 4.22 -17.26 -15.19
CA ALA A 120 5.19 -17.79 -14.24
C ALA A 120 6.00 -16.62 -13.63
N PRO A 121 6.14 -16.53 -12.28
CA PRO A 121 6.01 -17.60 -11.28
C PRO A 121 4.66 -17.69 -10.53
N TYR A 122 3.62 -16.94 -10.93
CA TYR A 122 2.32 -16.95 -10.23
C TYR A 122 1.52 -18.20 -10.57
N GLN A 123 1.57 -19.18 -9.66
CA GLN A 123 0.98 -20.52 -9.88
C GLN A 123 -0.56 -20.50 -9.94
N THR A 124 -1.21 -19.54 -9.27
CA THR A 124 -2.66 -19.44 -9.21
C THR A 124 -3.11 -18.14 -9.86
N PRO A 125 -3.94 -18.19 -10.93
CA PRO A 125 -4.51 -16.98 -11.49
C PRO A 125 -5.30 -16.22 -10.42
N LEU A 126 -5.12 -14.91 -10.34
CA LEU A 126 -5.88 -14.07 -9.42
C LEU A 126 -7.05 -13.43 -10.18
N PRO A 127 -8.31 -13.67 -9.83
CA PRO A 127 -9.43 -12.93 -10.39
C PRO A 127 -9.32 -11.44 -10.03
N HIS A 128 -9.25 -10.57 -11.03
CA HIS A 128 -9.16 -9.13 -10.84
C HIS A 128 -9.66 -8.36 -12.06
N THR A 129 -10.06 -7.11 -11.86
CA THR A 129 -10.30 -6.14 -12.92
C THR A 129 -9.13 -5.17 -13.00
N ARG A 130 -8.68 -4.82 -14.21
CA ARG A 130 -7.63 -3.81 -14.40
C ARG A 130 -8.24 -2.42 -14.54
N ALA A 131 -7.78 -1.51 -13.69
CA ALA A 131 -8.05 -0.09 -13.80
C ALA A 131 -7.19 0.53 -14.90
N SER A 132 -7.83 1.34 -15.73
CA SER A 132 -7.22 2.13 -16.81
C SER A 132 -6.54 3.37 -16.25
N SER A 133 -7.09 3.92 -15.16
CA SER A 133 -6.59 5.11 -14.49
C SER A 133 -6.78 5.03 -12.97
N LEU A 134 -6.17 5.95 -12.22
CA LEU A 134 -6.43 6.09 -10.78
C LEU A 134 -7.88 6.53 -10.48
N GLU A 135 -8.59 7.11 -11.44
CA GLU A 135 -10.01 7.50 -11.25
C GLU A 135 -10.91 6.28 -11.08
N ASP A 136 -10.53 5.13 -11.62
CA ASP A 136 -11.28 3.88 -11.47
C ASP A 136 -11.24 3.36 -10.02
N LEU A 137 -10.41 3.97 -9.15
CA LEU A 137 -10.40 3.71 -7.71
C LEU A 137 -11.51 4.45 -6.95
N ARG A 138 -12.33 5.29 -7.60
CA ARG A 138 -13.53 5.93 -6.99
C ARG A 138 -14.50 4.93 -6.37
N GLN A 139 -14.61 3.73 -6.95
CA GLN A 139 -15.51 2.67 -6.51
C GLN A 139 -14.93 1.74 -5.43
N VAL A 140 -13.66 1.94 -5.05
CA VAL A 140 -12.92 1.09 -4.13
C VAL A 140 -13.22 1.46 -2.67
N ASP A 141 -13.32 0.46 -1.79
CA ASP A 141 -13.48 0.64 -0.34
C ASP A 141 -12.13 0.62 0.40
N VAL A 142 -11.13 -0.08 -0.14
CA VAL A 142 -9.78 -0.20 0.41
C VAL A 142 -8.75 0.01 -0.69
N VAL A 143 -7.98 1.10 -0.64
CA VAL A 143 -6.85 1.33 -1.55
C VAL A 143 -5.56 0.86 -0.89
N PHE A 144 -4.95 -0.19 -1.44
CA PHE A 144 -3.67 -0.72 -1.00
C PHE A 144 -2.54 -0.28 -1.94
N LEU A 145 -1.54 0.38 -1.37
CA LEU A 145 -0.42 0.93 -2.12
C LEU A 145 0.81 0.04 -1.98
N HIS A 146 1.20 -0.57 -3.09
CA HIS A 146 2.42 -1.34 -3.18
C HIS A 146 3.10 -1.24 -4.56
N CYS A 147 3.39 0.01 -4.95
CA CYS A 147 4.24 0.35 -6.08
C CYS A 147 5.63 0.84 -5.60
N PRO A 148 6.67 0.80 -6.45
CA PRO A 148 7.98 1.36 -6.09
C PRO A 148 7.87 2.89 -5.90
N LEU A 149 8.76 3.49 -5.10
CA LEU A 149 8.86 4.95 -4.99
C LEU A 149 9.90 5.47 -5.99
N ILE A 150 9.39 5.99 -7.10
CA ILE A 150 10.13 6.62 -8.18
C ILE A 150 9.51 7.99 -8.48
N ASP A 151 10.08 8.76 -9.39
CA ASP A 151 9.59 10.11 -9.66
C ASP A 151 8.13 10.14 -10.14
N SER A 152 7.72 9.16 -10.96
CA SER A 152 6.33 9.04 -11.43
C SER A 152 5.33 8.55 -10.38
N THR A 153 5.80 8.00 -9.25
CA THR A 153 4.93 7.51 -8.16
C THR A 153 5.09 8.31 -6.86
N ARG A 154 5.89 9.38 -6.89
CA ARG A 154 6.04 10.31 -5.77
C ARG A 154 4.76 11.12 -5.62
N ASN A 155 4.16 11.07 -4.43
CA ASN A 155 2.86 11.68 -4.14
C ASN A 155 1.78 11.26 -5.16
N LEU A 156 1.85 10.02 -5.68
CA LEU A 156 0.88 9.45 -6.61
C LEU A 156 -0.55 9.57 -6.10
N ILE A 157 -0.72 9.40 -4.78
CA ILE A 157 -2.00 9.64 -4.10
C ILE A 157 -1.91 11.00 -3.40
N GLY A 158 -2.39 12.04 -4.09
CA GLY A 158 -2.44 13.41 -3.61
C GLY A 158 -3.86 13.85 -3.24
N GLU A 159 -4.07 15.17 -3.14
CA GLU A 159 -5.38 15.75 -2.79
C GLU A 159 -6.46 15.40 -3.82
N LYS A 160 -6.10 15.38 -5.11
CA LYS A 160 -6.99 15.05 -6.21
C LYS A 160 -7.49 13.60 -6.12
N GLU A 161 -6.58 12.65 -5.95
CA GLU A 161 -6.88 11.23 -5.90
C GLU A 161 -7.63 10.86 -4.61
N LEU A 162 -7.26 11.47 -3.48
CA LEU A 162 -8.01 11.31 -2.22
C LEU A 162 -9.43 11.86 -2.34
N GLY A 163 -9.62 12.99 -3.04
CA GLY A 163 -10.94 13.58 -3.27
C GLY A 163 -11.87 12.76 -4.18
N TRP A 164 -11.32 11.78 -4.91
CA TRP A 164 -12.10 10.82 -5.69
C TRP A 164 -12.60 9.62 -4.88
N MET A 165 -11.93 9.30 -3.78
CA MET A 165 -12.28 8.12 -2.99
C MET A 165 -13.62 8.32 -2.28
N LYS A 166 -14.26 7.20 -1.90
CA LYS A 166 -15.41 7.26 -1.01
C LYS A 166 -15.01 7.90 0.32
N ASP A 167 -15.89 8.70 0.91
CA ASP A 167 -15.68 9.25 2.27
C ASP A 167 -15.46 8.14 3.32
N THR A 168 -15.91 6.91 3.04
CA THR A 168 -15.71 5.70 3.87
C THR A 168 -14.48 4.86 3.49
N ALA A 169 -13.79 5.18 2.41
CA ALA A 169 -12.67 4.39 1.92
C ALA A 169 -11.50 4.42 2.92
N VAL A 170 -10.68 3.38 2.91
CA VAL A 170 -9.44 3.34 3.70
C VAL A 170 -8.22 3.23 2.80
N VAL A 171 -7.13 3.90 3.17
CA VAL A 171 -5.85 3.82 2.45
C VAL A 171 -4.85 3.04 3.28
N VAL A 172 -4.24 2.00 2.70
CA VAL A 172 -3.21 1.19 3.35
C VAL A 172 -1.91 1.26 2.55
N ASN A 173 -0.82 1.68 3.19
CA ASN A 173 0.49 1.79 2.55
C ASN A 173 1.57 1.02 3.33
N THR A 174 2.08 -0.05 2.73
CA THR A 174 3.22 -0.83 3.26
C THR A 174 4.47 -0.75 2.37
N ALA A 175 4.42 0.03 1.28
CA ALA A 175 5.56 0.23 0.39
C ALA A 175 6.48 1.36 0.88
N ARG A 176 6.11 2.63 0.63
CA ARG A 176 6.93 3.79 0.96
C ARG A 176 6.05 5.00 1.27
N GLY A 177 6.41 5.74 2.32
CA GLY A 177 5.63 6.91 2.76
C GLY A 177 5.49 8.01 1.71
N GLY A 178 6.47 8.16 0.81
CA GLY A 178 6.45 9.18 -0.24
C GLY A 178 5.54 8.88 -1.44
N ILE A 179 4.84 7.75 -1.47
CA ILE A 179 3.84 7.43 -2.50
C ILE A 179 2.54 8.19 -2.26
N VAL A 180 2.26 8.55 -1.00
CA VAL A 180 1.11 9.36 -0.59
C VAL A 180 1.59 10.72 -0.16
N ASP A 181 0.91 11.78 -0.59
CA ASP A 181 1.13 13.10 0.01
C ASP A 181 0.60 13.09 1.45
N GLY A 182 1.53 13.10 2.41
CA GLY A 182 1.20 13.05 3.83
C GLY A 182 0.36 14.24 4.32
N ARG A 183 0.50 15.43 3.71
CA ARG A 183 -0.30 16.61 4.08
C ARG A 183 -1.72 16.49 3.54
N ALA A 184 -1.86 16.04 2.29
CA ALA A 184 -3.17 15.80 1.70
C ALA A 184 -3.93 14.70 2.46
N LEU A 185 -3.24 13.62 2.84
CA LEU A 185 -3.81 12.53 3.63
C LEU A 185 -4.28 13.02 5.01
N GLU A 186 -3.45 13.79 5.71
CA GLU A 186 -3.80 14.37 7.01
C GLU A 186 -5.03 15.29 6.90
N LYS A 187 -5.08 16.14 5.87
CA LYS A 187 -6.22 17.03 5.59
C LYS A 187 -7.50 16.23 5.34
N ALA A 188 -7.45 15.20 4.49
CA ALA A 188 -8.60 14.36 4.17
C ALA A 188 -9.14 13.62 5.41
N LEU A 189 -8.24 13.07 6.24
CA LEU A 189 -8.62 12.41 7.50
C LEU A 189 -9.26 13.38 8.49
N LYS A 190 -8.69 14.58 8.69
CA LYS A 190 -9.25 15.61 9.58
C LYS A 190 -10.59 16.14 9.08
N ALA A 191 -10.80 16.20 7.77
CA ALA A 191 -12.05 16.62 7.16
C ALA A 191 -13.13 15.51 7.17
N GLY A 192 -12.80 14.29 7.60
CA GLY A 192 -13.73 13.15 7.53
C GLY A 192 -14.04 12.69 6.10
N LYS A 193 -13.17 13.03 5.15
CA LYS A 193 -13.25 12.64 3.73
C LYS A 193 -12.57 11.31 3.43
N LEU A 194 -12.13 10.62 4.48
CA LEU A 194 -11.57 9.28 4.39
C LEU A 194 -11.95 8.50 5.66
N GLY A 195 -12.31 7.24 5.49
CA GLY A 195 -12.71 6.34 6.59
C GLY A 195 -11.55 6.00 7.52
N GLY A 196 -10.33 6.06 7.02
CA GLY A 196 -9.11 5.89 7.80
C GLY A 196 -7.87 5.62 6.94
N ALA A 197 -6.71 5.53 7.58
CA ALA A 197 -5.47 5.14 6.93
C ALA A 197 -4.64 4.21 7.82
N GLY A 198 -4.00 3.21 7.21
CA GLY A 198 -3.06 2.30 7.85
C GLY A 198 -1.70 2.40 7.16
N ALA A 199 -0.61 2.47 7.92
CA ALA A 199 0.72 2.65 7.34
C ALA A 199 1.75 1.75 8.02
N GLY A 200 2.46 0.94 7.23
CA GLY A 200 3.69 0.25 7.64
C GLY A 200 4.95 1.11 7.43
N CYS A 201 4.82 2.22 6.70
CA CYS A 201 5.89 3.18 6.43
C CYS A 201 5.33 4.60 6.56
N VAL A 202 6.09 5.51 7.19
CA VAL A 202 5.69 6.93 7.33
C VAL A 202 6.68 7.84 6.59
N CYS A 203 6.18 8.90 5.97
CA CYS A 203 7.03 9.96 5.44
C CYS A 203 7.62 10.74 6.62
N ALA A 204 8.95 10.84 6.72
CA ALA A 204 9.64 11.51 7.83
C ALA A 204 9.26 12.99 8.01
N ARG A 205 8.71 13.63 6.96
CA ARG A 205 8.28 15.05 6.96
C ARG A 205 6.81 15.26 7.31
N ALA A 206 6.04 14.19 7.42
CA ALA A 206 4.64 14.29 7.80
C ALA A 206 4.55 14.20 9.32
N GLY A 207 3.93 15.19 9.97
CA GLY A 207 3.63 15.21 11.41
C GLY A 207 2.63 14.12 11.85
N VAL A 208 2.59 12.97 11.16
CA VAL A 208 1.70 11.83 11.37
C VAL A 208 2.15 11.01 12.59
N ARG A 209 2.68 11.67 13.62
CA ARG A 209 2.77 11.07 14.97
C ARG A 209 1.42 11.09 15.67
N ARG A 210 0.44 11.90 15.21
CA ARG A 210 -0.88 12.07 15.87
C ARG A 210 -2.05 12.33 14.91
N VAL A 211 -2.20 11.55 13.84
CA VAL A 211 -3.45 11.54 13.03
C VAL A 211 -4.10 10.15 13.04
N PHE A 212 -3.82 9.35 14.07
CA PHE A 212 -4.77 8.35 14.53
C PHE A 212 -5.69 9.04 15.53
N GLY A 213 -6.64 9.85 15.05
CA GLY A 213 -7.53 10.66 15.91
C GLY A 213 -8.76 11.10 15.14
N ARG A 214 -9.95 10.91 15.70
CA ARG A 214 -11.25 11.20 15.12
C ARG A 214 -11.37 12.70 14.77
N ALA A 215 -11.99 13.04 13.64
CA ALA A 215 -12.69 14.30 13.50
C ALA A 215 -13.99 14.17 14.31
N GLU A 216 -13.95 14.52 15.60
CA GLU A 216 -15.17 14.71 16.37
C GLU A 216 -15.77 16.06 15.94
N ARG A 217 -17.00 16.01 15.41
CA ARG A 217 -17.79 17.23 15.24
C ARG A 217 -18.02 17.80 16.64
N ALA A 218 -17.57 19.03 16.87
CA ALA A 218 -18.08 19.83 17.96
C ALA A 218 -19.56 20.09 17.68
N GLY A 219 -20.44 19.56 18.53
CA GLY A 219 -21.89 19.72 18.38
C GLY A 219 -22.69 18.71 19.18
N GLN A 220 -22.70 18.89 20.49
CA GLN A 220 -23.81 18.79 21.46
C GLN A 220 -23.26 18.53 22.86
#